data_AF-A0A8D9FAL7-F1
#
_entry.id   AF-A0A8D9FAL7-F1
#
_cell.length_a   1.000
_cell.length_b   1.000
_cell.length_c   1.000
_cell.angle_alpha   90.00
_cell.angle_beta   90.00
_cell.angle_gamma   90.00
#
_symmetry.space_group_name_H-M   'P 1'
#
loop_
_entity.id
_entity.type
_entity.pdbx_description
1 polymer ?
#
loop_
_entity_poly.entity_id
_entity_poly.type
_entity_poly.pdbx_seq_one_letter_code
_entity_poly.pdbx_strand_id
1 'polypeptide(L)'
;MNCAGEVSLHVPEIENDFENYGITIRVKFRGESDLKELDGHRQSGGERAVSTALYMLAMQGLTSVPFRLVDEINQGMDVVNERKVFQLLLRIVEHSSTSCQYFLITPKLLRDMEYSKDTNVICIYNGQHAMSHDQFNVANFIDTARRSMVV
;
A
#
# COMPACT_ATOMS: atom_id res chain seq x y z
N MET A 1 -0.91 -14.96 -17.50
CA MET A 1 -1.24 -14.25 -16.24
C MET A 1 -2.62 -14.71 -15.82
N ASN A 2 -2.77 -15.29 -14.62
CA ASN A 2 -4.02 -15.96 -14.19
C ASN A 2 -4.97 -15.05 -13.38
N CYS A 3 -4.67 -13.75 -13.31
CA CYS A 3 -5.48 -12.75 -12.63
C CYS A 3 -5.79 -11.58 -13.57
N ALA A 4 -6.95 -10.93 -13.39
CA ALA A 4 -7.37 -9.77 -14.15
C ALA A 4 -8.23 -8.85 -13.27
N GLY A 5 -8.28 -7.56 -13.63
CA GLY A 5 -9.17 -6.59 -13.00
C GLY A 5 -9.60 -5.54 -14.02
N GLU A 6 -10.79 -4.99 -13.82
CA GLU A 6 -11.31 -3.90 -14.63
C GLU A 6 -12.10 -2.91 -13.77
N VAL A 7 -12.16 -1.66 -14.23
CA VAL A 7 -12.94 -0.60 -13.61
C VAL A 7 -13.87 -0.04 -14.68
N SER A 8 -15.17 0.03 -14.39
CA SER A 8 -16.18 0.58 -15.29
C SER A 8 -17.12 1.52 -14.54
N LEU A 9 -17.70 2.47 -15.26
CA LEU A 9 -18.76 3.33 -14.74
C LEU A 9 -20.07 2.51 -14.66
N HIS A 10 -20.69 2.49 -13.49
CA HIS A 10 -22.06 2.02 -13.34
C HIS A 10 -23.00 3.14 -13.81
N VAL A 11 -23.76 2.84 -14.86
CA VAL A 11 -24.72 3.77 -15.46
C VAL A 11 -26.13 3.28 -15.11
N PRO A 12 -26.94 4.06 -14.38
CA PRO A 12 -28.31 3.69 -14.06
C PRO A 12 -29.20 3.67 -15.31
N GLU A 13 -30.29 2.91 -15.25
CA GLU A 13 -31.25 2.79 -16.36
C GLU A 13 -31.99 4.10 -16.66
N ILE A 14 -32.14 4.96 -15.64
CA ILE A 14 -32.79 6.27 -15.75
C ILE A 14 -31.75 7.32 -16.15
N GLU A 15 -31.99 7.97 -17.28
CA GLU A 15 -31.15 9.05 -17.79
C GLU A 15 -31.16 10.25 -16.80
N ASN A 16 -29.98 10.80 -16.48
CA ASN A 16 -29.77 11.87 -15.50
C ASN A 16 -30.04 11.52 -14.02
N ASP A 17 -30.13 10.23 -13.68
CA ASP A 17 -30.16 9.78 -12.29
C ASP A 17 -28.77 9.79 -11.65
N PHE A 18 -28.20 10.99 -11.50
CA PHE A 18 -26.81 11.20 -11.05
C PHE A 18 -26.50 10.59 -9.68
N GLU A 19 -27.51 10.39 -8.83
CA GLU A 19 -27.35 9.79 -7.50
C GLU A 19 -27.00 8.29 -7.57
N ASN A 20 -27.45 7.59 -8.62
CA ASN A 20 -27.25 6.15 -8.80
C ASN A 20 -26.07 5.79 -9.72
N TYR A 21 -25.28 6.79 -10.15
CA TYR A 21 -24.00 6.54 -10.79
C TYR A 21 -23.00 6.01 -9.77
N GLY A 22 -22.14 5.10 -10.22
CA GLY A 22 -21.15 4.48 -9.36
C GLY A 22 -19.94 3.98 -10.11
N ILE A 23 -18.98 3.43 -9.37
CA ILE A 23 -17.80 2.77 -9.93
C ILE A 23 -17.93 1.29 -9.65
N THR A 24 -17.89 0.47 -10.69
CA THR A 24 -17.85 -0.98 -10.58
C THR A 24 -16.42 -1.46 -10.78
N ILE A 25 -15.88 -2.10 -9.75
CA ILE A 25 -14.58 -2.78 -9.82
C ILE A 25 -14.85 -4.27 -9.98
N ARG A 26 -14.34 -4.89 -11.04
CA ARG A 26 -14.43 -6.35 -11.25
C ARG A 26 -13.06 -6.97 -11.19
N VAL A 27 -12.97 -8.15 -10.56
CA VAL A 27 -11.71 -8.84 -10.29
C VAL A 27 -11.82 -10.33 -10.58
N LYS A 28 -10.70 -10.92 -10.97
CA LYS A 28 -10.50 -12.34 -11.26
C LYS A 28 -9.16 -12.76 -10.68
N PHE A 29 -9.16 -13.73 -9.78
CA PHE A 29 -7.94 -14.23 -9.10
C PHE A 29 -7.48 -15.61 -9.59
N ARG A 30 -8.30 -16.31 -10.39
CA ARG A 30 -8.01 -17.66 -10.91
C ARG A 30 -8.26 -17.68 -12.41
N GLY A 31 -7.44 -18.42 -13.16
CA GLY A 31 -7.51 -18.44 -14.63
C GLY A 31 -8.86 -18.90 -15.19
N GLU A 32 -9.52 -19.84 -14.51
CA GLU A 32 -10.79 -20.43 -14.94
C GLU A 32 -12.04 -19.65 -14.47
N SER A 33 -11.90 -18.67 -13.56
CA SER A 33 -13.08 -17.93 -13.04
C SER A 33 -13.42 -16.73 -13.93
N ASP A 34 -14.69 -16.35 -13.98
CA ASP A 34 -15.08 -15.08 -14.62
C ASP A 34 -14.62 -13.87 -13.80
N LEU A 35 -14.58 -12.71 -14.45
CA LEU A 35 -14.56 -11.41 -13.76
C LEU A 35 -15.84 -11.27 -12.95
N LYS A 36 -15.71 -11.02 -11.65
CA LYS A 36 -16.83 -10.78 -10.74
C LYS A 36 -16.66 -9.43 -10.07
N GLU A 37 -17.76 -8.77 -9.77
CA GLU A 37 -17.75 -7.53 -9.01
C GLU A 37 -17.10 -7.76 -7.64
N LEU A 38 -16.31 -6.77 -7.23
CA LEU A 38 -15.70 -6.74 -5.91
C LEU A 38 -16.80 -6.46 -4.88
N ASP A 39 -17.27 -7.50 -4.20
CA ASP A 39 -18.34 -7.44 -3.22
C ASP A 39 -17.88 -7.98 -1.85
N GLY A 40 -18.72 -7.83 -0.83
CA GLY A 40 -18.40 -8.31 0.52
C GLY A 40 -18.56 -9.81 0.73
N HIS A 41 -19.14 -10.53 -0.24
CA HIS A 41 -19.66 -11.88 -0.06
C HIS A 41 -18.85 -12.97 -0.76
N ARG A 42 -18.18 -12.65 -1.87
CA ARG A 42 -17.50 -13.65 -2.71
C ARG A 42 -15.99 -13.69 -2.54
N GLN A 43 -15.37 -12.54 -2.27
CA GLN A 43 -13.92 -12.43 -2.14
C GLN A 43 -13.48 -12.56 -0.68
N SER A 44 -12.31 -13.15 -0.47
CA SER A 44 -11.65 -13.15 0.84
C SER A 44 -11.29 -11.73 1.28
N GLY A 45 -11.08 -11.53 2.59
CA GLY A 45 -10.62 -10.25 3.12
C GLY A 45 -9.32 -9.75 2.47
N GLY A 46 -8.37 -10.67 2.22
CA GLY A 46 -7.10 -10.36 1.55
C GLY A 46 -7.27 -9.94 0.08
N GLU A 47 -8.11 -10.66 -0.67
CA GLU A 47 -8.41 -10.30 -2.06
C GLU A 47 -9.06 -8.92 -2.16
N ARG A 48 -9.96 -8.59 -1.22
CA ARG A 48 -10.58 -7.27 -1.14
C ARG A 48 -9.58 -6.18 -0.81
N ALA A 49 -8.71 -6.40 0.17
CA ALA A 49 -7.67 -5.45 0.55
C ALA A 49 -6.72 -5.16 -0.62
N VAL A 50 -6.22 -6.21 -1.30
CA VAL A 50 -5.31 -6.09 -2.45
C VAL A 50 -5.97 -5.33 -3.60
N SER A 51 -7.22 -5.69 -3.96
CA SER A 51 -7.93 -5.02 -5.07
C SER A 51 -8.15 -3.54 -4.80
N THR A 52 -8.55 -3.21 -3.57
CA THR A 52 -8.80 -1.84 -3.14
C THR A 52 -7.50 -1.04 -3.14
N ALA A 53 -6.41 -1.61 -2.62
CA ALA A 53 -5.10 -0.96 -2.63
C ALA A 53 -4.59 -0.72 -4.06
N LEU A 54 -4.72 -1.70 -4.96
CA LEU A 54 -4.33 -1.54 -6.37
C LEU A 54 -5.13 -0.43 -7.06
N TYR A 55 -6.44 -0.36 -6.82
CA TYR A 55 -7.27 0.72 -7.34
C TYR A 55 -6.82 2.09 -6.82
N MET A 56 -6.62 2.23 -5.50
CA MET A 56 -6.13 3.47 -4.90
C MET A 56 -4.77 3.89 -5.46
N LEU A 57 -3.84 2.95 -5.66
CA LEU A 57 -2.53 3.19 -6.26
C LEU A 57 -2.63 3.70 -7.70
N ALA A 58 -3.52 3.11 -8.52
CA ALA A 58 -3.76 3.55 -9.88
C ALA A 58 -4.29 4.99 -9.95
N MET A 59 -5.10 5.40 -8.97
CA MET A 59 -5.63 6.77 -8.88
C MET A 59 -4.60 7.81 -8.46
N GLN A 60 -3.49 7.43 -7.83
CA GLN A 60 -2.49 8.39 -7.36
C GLN A 60 -1.85 9.18 -8.51
N GLY A 61 -1.70 8.56 -9.69
CA GLY A 61 -1.14 9.22 -10.88
C GLY A 61 -2.08 10.23 -11.53
N LEU A 62 -3.38 10.18 -11.23
CA LEU A 62 -4.39 11.05 -11.83
C LEU A 62 -4.57 12.37 -11.09
N THR A 63 -3.97 12.52 -9.92
CA THR A 63 -4.10 13.71 -9.07
C THR A 63 -2.74 14.35 -8.84
N SER A 64 -2.67 15.68 -8.85
CA SER A 64 -1.47 16.44 -8.54
C SER A 64 -1.64 17.10 -7.18
N VAL A 65 -0.82 16.70 -6.22
CA VAL A 65 -0.82 17.22 -4.84
C VAL A 65 0.63 17.38 -4.37
N PRO A 66 0.91 18.30 -3.43
CA PRO A 66 2.26 18.51 -2.93
C PRO A 66 2.79 17.33 -2.09
N PHE A 67 1.90 16.65 -1.37
CA PHE A 67 2.25 15.45 -0.60
C PHE A 67 1.06 14.51 -0.43
N ARG A 68 1.34 13.25 -0.10
CA ARG A 68 0.37 12.20 0.20
C ARG A 68 0.71 11.49 1.49
N LEU A 69 -0.32 11.16 2.26
CA LEU A 69 -0.23 10.30 3.42
C LEU A 69 -0.88 8.96 3.10
N VAL A 70 -0.12 7.88 3.26
CA VAL A 70 -0.58 6.51 3.05
C VAL A 70 -0.40 5.78 4.36
N ASP A 71 -1.50 5.33 4.95
CA ASP A 71 -1.51 4.68 6.26
C ASP A 71 -2.02 3.24 6.13
N GLU A 72 -1.26 2.28 6.69
CA GLU A 72 -1.58 0.86 6.78
C GLU A 72 -2.07 0.18 5.47
N ILE A 73 -1.72 0.73 4.30
CA ILE A 73 -2.21 0.24 2.99
C ILE A 73 -1.83 -1.20 2.71
N ASN A 74 -0.77 -1.70 3.36
CA ASN A 74 -0.24 -3.04 3.19
C ASN A 74 -0.82 -4.05 4.20
N GLN A 75 -1.80 -3.67 5.04
CA GLN A 75 -2.45 -4.57 6.00
C GLN A 75 -3.67 -5.31 5.42
N GLY A 76 -4.09 -6.38 6.10
CA GLY A 76 -5.28 -7.16 5.75
C GLY A 76 -5.07 -8.17 4.63
N MET A 77 -3.82 -8.41 4.22
CA MET A 77 -3.44 -9.37 3.17
C MET A 77 -2.31 -10.30 3.64
N ASP A 78 -2.08 -11.40 2.91
CA ASP A 78 -0.96 -12.29 3.20
C ASP A 78 0.40 -11.64 2.91
N VAL A 79 1.47 -12.24 3.44
CA VAL A 79 2.85 -11.72 3.35
C VAL A 79 3.33 -11.51 1.90
N VAL A 80 2.85 -12.33 0.96
CA VAL A 80 3.26 -12.24 -0.45
C VAL A 80 2.61 -11.03 -1.11
N ASN A 81 1.32 -10.85 -0.89
CA ASN A 81 0.55 -9.73 -1.44
C ASN A 81 0.94 -8.39 -0.79
N GLU A 82 1.14 -8.40 0.53
CA GLU A 82 1.64 -7.25 1.30
C GLU A 82 2.93 -6.69 0.67
N ARG A 83 3.91 -7.57 0.43
CA ARG A 83 5.18 -7.20 -0.19
C ARG A 83 4.99 -6.63 -1.60
N LYS A 84 4.12 -7.25 -2.42
CA LYS A 84 3.88 -6.80 -3.80
C LYS A 84 3.22 -5.43 -3.87
N VAL A 85 2.20 -5.19 -3.05
CA VAL A 85 1.50 -3.89 -2.97
C VAL A 85 2.47 -2.81 -2.52
N PHE A 86 3.27 -3.09 -1.49
CA PHE A 86 4.27 -2.16 -1.00
C PHE A 86 5.35 -1.85 -2.06
N GLN A 87 5.85 -2.88 -2.77
CA GLN A 87 6.80 -2.69 -3.86
C GLN A 87 6.21 -1.87 -5.01
N LEU A 88 4.94 -2.07 -5.34
CA LEU A 88 4.26 -1.27 -6.36
C LEU A 88 4.14 0.20 -5.94
N LEU A 89 3.79 0.46 -4.68
CA LEU A 89 3.77 1.81 -4.12
C LEU A 89 5.14 2.49 -4.26
N LEU A 90 6.23 1.83 -3.82
CA LEU A 90 7.58 2.38 -3.95
C LEU A 90 7.96 2.72 -5.39
N ARG A 91 7.61 1.86 -6.35
CA ARG A 91 7.85 2.11 -7.77
C ARG A 91 7.07 3.32 -8.29
N ILE A 92 5.81 3.47 -7.87
CA ILE A 92 4.99 4.63 -8.24
C ILE A 92 5.62 5.91 -7.71
N VAL A 93 6.11 5.91 -6.47
CA VAL A 93 6.80 7.08 -5.89
C VAL A 93 8.07 7.40 -6.68
N GLU A 94 8.89 6.39 -6.97
CA GLU A 94 10.17 6.54 -7.68
C GLU A 94 10.00 7.02 -9.13
N HIS A 95 8.98 6.53 -9.83
CA HIS A 95 8.73 6.86 -11.24
C HIS A 95 7.77 8.04 -11.43
N SER A 96 7.26 8.63 -10.35
CA SER A 96 6.41 9.80 -10.46
C SER A 96 7.25 10.99 -10.96
N SER A 97 6.88 11.54 -12.11
CA SER A 97 7.45 12.79 -12.65
C SER A 97 6.95 14.01 -11.87
N THR A 98 6.05 13.80 -10.91
CA THR A 98 5.48 14.83 -10.05
C THR A 98 6.33 14.96 -8.80
N SER A 99 6.59 16.20 -8.36
CA SER A 99 7.35 16.52 -7.15
C SER A 99 6.59 16.21 -5.85
N CYS A 100 5.77 15.15 -5.83
CA CYS A 100 4.89 14.81 -4.72
C CYS A 100 5.65 14.03 -3.64
N GLN A 101 5.67 14.53 -2.42
CA GLN A 101 6.26 13.82 -1.28
C GLN A 101 5.31 12.75 -0.73
N TYR A 102 5.80 11.55 -0.45
CA TYR A 102 5.01 10.47 0.15
C TYR A 102 5.41 10.23 1.60
N PHE A 103 4.42 10.25 2.49
CA PHE A 103 4.53 9.80 3.86
C PHE A 103 3.84 8.46 3.97
N LEU A 104 4.61 7.43 4.28
CA LEU A 104 4.11 6.07 4.46
C LEU A 104 4.17 5.71 5.94
N ILE A 105 3.00 5.55 6.54
CA ILE A 105 2.84 5.09 7.91
C ILE A 105 2.51 3.61 7.84
N THR A 106 3.35 2.80 8.47
CA THR A 106 3.13 1.36 8.57
C THR A 106 3.76 0.85 9.87
N PRO A 107 3.10 -0.07 10.59
CA PRO A 107 3.69 -0.68 11.77
C PRO A 107 4.73 -1.74 11.42
N LYS A 108 4.92 -2.05 10.13
CA LYS A 108 5.78 -3.14 9.68
C LYS A 108 6.75 -2.66 8.60
N LEU A 109 8.02 -2.57 8.97
CA LEU A 109 9.10 -2.43 8.00
C LEU A 109 9.38 -3.77 7.33
N LEU A 110 9.23 -3.83 6.02
CA LEU A 110 9.50 -5.05 5.25
C LEU A 110 11.01 -5.23 5.04
N ARG A 111 11.54 -6.35 5.53
CA ARG A 111 12.94 -6.78 5.34
C ARG A 111 13.21 -7.12 3.87
N ASP A 112 14.46 -7.01 3.42
CA ASP A 112 14.89 -7.39 2.07
C ASP A 112 14.06 -6.70 0.98
N MET A 113 13.76 -5.42 1.18
CA MET A 113 13.10 -4.54 0.21
C MET A 113 14.10 -3.49 -0.26
N GLU A 114 14.09 -3.20 -1.54
CA GLU A 114 14.87 -2.11 -2.12
C GLU A 114 14.10 -0.81 -1.94
N TYR A 115 14.64 0.07 -1.11
CA TYR A 115 14.14 1.43 -0.93
C TYR A 115 14.98 2.39 -1.79
N SER A 116 14.34 3.38 -2.40
CA SER A 116 15.05 4.46 -3.11
C SER A 116 16.02 5.17 -2.16
N LYS A 117 17.13 5.69 -2.71
CA LYS A 117 18.12 6.51 -1.98
C LYS A 117 17.51 7.78 -1.37
N ASP A 118 16.40 8.25 -1.93
CA ASP A 118 15.68 9.42 -1.46
C ASP A 118 14.66 9.08 -0.35
N THR A 119 14.58 7.80 0.06
CA THR A 119 13.71 7.35 1.14
C THR A 119 14.35 7.64 2.50
N ASN A 120 13.63 8.36 3.36
CA ASN A 120 13.95 8.45 4.78
C ASN A 120 13.06 7.52 5.60
N VAL A 121 13.66 6.73 6.48
CA VAL A 121 12.92 5.84 7.40
C VAL A 121 12.93 6.44 8.79
N ILE A 122 11.75 6.68 9.35
CA ILE A 122 11.57 7.19 10.71
C ILE A 122 10.93 6.09 11.55
N CYS A 123 11.66 5.58 12.54
CA CYS A 123 11.14 4.61 13.49
C CYS A 123 10.62 5.33 14.74
N ILE A 124 9.34 5.13 15.06
CA ILE A 124 8.70 5.70 16.25
C ILE A 124 8.61 4.61 17.33
N TYR A 125 9.25 4.86 18.47
CA TYR A 125 9.19 3.98 19.63
C TYR A 125 8.40 4.68 20.74
N ASN A 126 7.37 4.01 21.27
CA ASN A 126 6.62 4.49 22.41
C ASN A 126 6.73 3.46 23.55
N GLY A 127 7.10 3.92 24.75
CA GLY A 127 7.22 3.06 25.92
C GLY A 127 7.70 3.83 27.15
N GLN A 128 7.35 3.35 28.35
CA GLN A 128 7.70 3.98 29.62
C GLN A 128 9.22 4.14 29.81
N HIS A 129 10.02 3.28 29.17
CA HIS A 129 11.48 3.30 29.20
C HIS A 129 12.09 3.68 27.85
N ALA A 130 11.30 4.28 26.95
CA ALA A 130 11.81 4.77 25.69
C ALA A 130 12.83 5.88 25.95
N MET A 131 14.00 5.74 25.34
CA MET A 131 15.05 6.75 25.37
C MET A 131 14.54 8.03 24.68
N SER A 132 14.91 9.19 25.20
CA SER A 132 14.57 10.45 24.56
C SER A 132 15.28 10.58 23.20
N HIS A 133 14.64 11.27 22.25
CA HIS A 133 15.12 11.40 20.87
C HIS A 133 16.53 12.03 20.75
N ASP A 134 16.89 12.90 21.69
CA ASP A 134 18.21 13.56 21.78
C ASP A 134 19.31 12.64 22.31
N GLN A 135 18.94 11.54 22.97
CA GLN A 135 19.87 10.55 23.50
C GLN A 135 20.07 9.37 22.54
N PHE A 136 19.13 9.16 21.61
CA PHE A 136 19.17 8.04 20.68
C PHE A 136 20.23 8.22 19.59
N ASN A 137 21.15 7.25 19.48
CA ASN A 137 22.19 7.24 18.45
C ASN A 137 22.08 5.97 17.60
N VAL A 138 21.76 6.16 16.31
CA VAL A 138 21.57 5.06 15.34
C VAL A 138 22.84 4.21 15.17
N ALA A 139 24.02 4.82 15.11
CA ALA A 139 25.27 4.10 14.92
C ALA A 139 25.57 3.17 16.10
N ASN A 140 25.44 3.67 17.32
CA ASN A 140 25.59 2.87 18.55
C ASN A 140 24.58 1.73 18.64
N PHE A 141 23.33 1.98 18.22
CA PHE A 141 22.28 0.96 18.17
C PHE A 141 22.64 -0.17 17.20
N ILE A 142 23.06 0.17 15.98
CA ILE A 142 23.47 -0.80 14.96
C ILE A 142 24.68 -1.62 15.42
N ASP A 143 25.69 -0.97 16.01
CA ASP A 143 26.89 -1.66 16.52
C ASP A 143 26.55 -2.63 17.65
N THR A 144 25.65 -2.25 18.55
CA THR A 144 25.18 -3.12 19.63
C THR A 144 24.42 -4.33 19.06
N ALA A 145 23.49 -4.10 18.13
CA ALA A 145 22.71 -5.17 17.51
C ALA A 145 23.60 -6.17 16.74
N ARG A 146 24.62 -5.67 16.02
CA ARG A 146 25.60 -6.53 15.32
C ARG A 146 26.39 -7.40 16.28
N ARG A 147 26.80 -6.88 17.43
CA ARG A 147 27.51 -7.66 18.47
C ARG A 147 26.61 -8.75 19.07
N SER A 148 25.32 -8.48 19.24
CA SER A 148 24.35 -9.43 19.78
C SER A 148 23.94 -10.54 18.79
N MET A 149 24.05 -10.31 17.48
CA MET A 149 23.73 -11.30 16.44
C MET A 149 24.85 -12.32 16.15
N VAL A 150 26.03 -12.16 16.76
CA VAL A 150 27.20 -13.04 16.54
C VAL A 150 27.29 -14.14 17.63
N VAL A 151 26.22 -14.34 18.41
CA VAL A 151 26.08 -15.43 19.39
C VAL A 151 25.06 -16.45 18.91
#